data_AF-A0ABD2W6Z2-F1
#
_entry.id   AF-A0ABD2W6Z2-F1
#
_cell.length_a   1.000
_cell.length_b   1.000
_cell.length_c   1.000
_cell.angle_alpha   90.00
_cell.angle_beta   90.00
_cell.angle_gamma   90.00
#
_symmetry.space_group_name_H-M   'P 1'
#
loop_
_entity.id
_entity.type
_entity.pdbx_description
1 polymer ?
#
loop_
_entity_poly.entity_id
_entity_poly.type
_entity_poly.pdbx_seq_one_letter_code
_entity_poly.pdbx_strand_id
1 'polypeptide(L)'
;MIKSEQMRKVSIASQDYRSHYFLPHHAVVKESSTTTHVRPVFNASARNTAGHSLNEHLMTGPNLLPQLILVLAHWRCYPVAFVADVSKMYLQVRIHPDDWKFQSILWRDDPKKKIDNYVLTTVTFGSGPSAFLANRTLKQLAIDEGEK
;
A
#
# COMPACT_ATOMS: atom_id res chain seq x y z
N MET A 1 1.55 -13.26 -0.05
CA MET A 1 1.22 -13.20 -1.49
C MET A 1 0.04 -12.25 -1.70
N ILE A 2 0.13 -11.36 -2.70
CA ILE A 2 -0.95 -10.44 -3.10
C ILE A 2 -2.07 -11.31 -3.68
N LYS A 3 -3.31 -11.14 -3.19
CA LYS A 3 -4.48 -11.88 -3.72
C LYS A 3 -4.96 -11.24 -5.02
N SER A 4 -5.71 -11.98 -5.85
CA SER A 4 -6.31 -11.48 -7.11
C SER A 4 -7.18 -10.23 -6.94
N GLU A 5 -7.68 -9.97 -5.73
CA GLU A 5 -8.52 -8.79 -5.41
C GLU A 5 -7.70 -7.50 -5.23
N GLN A 6 -6.39 -7.61 -5.04
CA GLN A 6 -5.48 -6.50 -4.72
C GLN A 6 -4.71 -5.98 -5.95
N MET A 7 -4.80 -6.69 -7.07
CA MET A 7 -4.25 -6.27 -8.35
C MET A 7 -5.21 -6.63 -9.49
N ARG A 8 -5.31 -5.77 -10.50
CA ARG A 8 -6.17 -6.03 -11.66
C ARG A 8 -5.36 -5.94 -12.93
N LYS A 9 -5.48 -6.95 -13.79
CA LYS A 9 -4.92 -6.90 -15.15
C LYS A 9 -5.67 -5.85 -15.96
N VAL A 10 -4.93 -4.99 -16.65
CA VAL A 10 -5.50 -3.90 -17.47
C VAL A 10 -4.92 -3.93 -18.88
N SER A 11 -5.76 -3.63 -19.86
CA SER A 11 -5.30 -3.34 -21.23
C SER A 11 -5.11 -1.83 -21.34
N ILE A 12 -3.88 -1.39 -21.62
CA ILE A 12 -3.53 0.02 -21.77
C ILE A 12 -3.23 0.24 -23.26
N ALA A 13 -3.98 1.13 -23.92
CA ALA A 13 -3.68 1.50 -25.29
C ALA A 13 -2.34 2.25 -25.36
N SER A 14 -1.62 2.15 -26.48
CA SER A 14 -0.29 2.76 -26.64
C SER A 14 -0.26 4.26 -26.30
N GLN A 15 -1.33 4.97 -26.65
CA GLN A 15 -1.50 6.40 -26.40
C GLN A 15 -1.68 6.76 -24.90
N ASP A 16 -2.20 5.82 -24.10
CA ASP A 16 -2.58 6.07 -22.70
C ASP A 16 -1.45 5.80 -21.72
N TYR A 17 -0.35 5.16 -22.13
CA TYR A 17 0.78 4.82 -21.25
C TYR A 17 1.36 6.01 -20.49
N ARG A 18 1.32 7.21 -21.06
CA ARG A 18 1.80 8.44 -20.41
C ARG A 18 0.91 8.91 -19.26
N SER A 19 -0.34 8.46 -19.20
CA SER A 19 -1.28 8.76 -18.12
C SER A 19 -1.16 7.81 -16.93
N HIS A 20 -0.34 6.75 -17.06
CA HIS A 20 -0.10 5.77 -16.02
C HIS A 20 1.26 6.02 -15.35
N TYR A 21 1.31 5.84 -14.03
CA TYR A 21 2.55 5.82 -13.28
C TYR A 21 2.93 4.37 -12.97
N PHE A 22 4.03 3.90 -13.55
CA PHE A 22 4.53 2.54 -13.35
C PHE A 22 5.52 2.52 -12.18
N LEU A 23 5.18 1.75 -11.14
CA LEU A 23 6.02 1.53 -9.98
C LEU A 23 7.03 0.42 -10.27
N PRO A 24 8.34 0.71 -10.20
CA PRO A 24 9.34 -0.33 -10.16
C PRO A 24 9.10 -1.20 -8.93
N HIS A 25 9.23 -2.51 -9.10
CA HIS A 25 9.05 -3.44 -8.01
C HIS A 25 10.03 -4.60 -8.11
N HIS A 26 10.32 -5.19 -6.95
CA HIS A 26 11.14 -6.37 -6.85
C HIS A 26 10.64 -7.26 -5.71
N ALA A 27 10.97 -8.55 -5.79
CA ALA A 27 10.71 -9.49 -4.73
C ALA A 27 11.83 -9.45 -3.70
N VAL A 28 11.48 -9.27 -2.42
CA VAL A 28 12.38 -9.51 -1.30
C VAL A 28 12.04 -10.88 -0.72
N VAL A 29 13.00 -11.80 -0.78
CA VAL A 29 12.87 -13.14 -0.22
C VAL A 29 13.44 -13.12 1.20
N LYS A 30 12.61 -13.51 2.17
CA LYS A 30 13.02 -13.70 3.56
C LYS A 30 12.81 -15.17 3.91
N GLU A 31 13.83 -15.97 3.64
CA GLU A 31 13.79 -17.44 3.83
C GLU A 31 13.45 -17.82 5.29
N SER A 32 13.88 -17.01 6.26
CA SER A 32 13.57 -17.17 7.68
C SER A 32 12.13 -16.83 8.08
N SER A 33 11.29 -16.31 7.17
CA SER A 33 9.89 -16.00 7.46
C SER A 33 9.01 -17.23 7.27
N THR A 34 8.42 -17.74 8.35
CA THR A 34 7.55 -18.94 8.32
C THR A 34 6.22 -18.75 7.57
N THR A 35 5.73 -17.53 7.41
CA THR A 35 4.37 -17.25 6.86
C THR A 35 4.37 -16.51 5.53
N THR A 36 5.44 -15.77 5.19
CA THR A 36 5.50 -15.02 3.92
C THR A 36 6.96 -14.93 3.46
N HIS A 37 7.43 -16.00 2.82
CA HIS A 37 8.79 -16.10 2.29
C HIS A 37 9.12 -15.03 1.24
N VAL A 38 8.13 -14.50 0.51
CA VAL A 38 8.35 -13.49 -0.54
C VAL A 38 7.45 -12.27 -0.34
N ARG A 39 8.05 -11.08 -0.35
CA ARG A 39 7.37 -9.79 -0.22
C ARG A 39 7.66 -8.92 -1.45
N PRO A 40 6.64 -8.52 -2.23
CA PRO A 40 6.85 -7.54 -3.27
C PRO A 40 7.07 -6.16 -2.63
N VAL A 41 8.08 -5.44 -3.11
CA VAL A 41 8.37 -4.06 -2.72
C VAL A 41 8.13 -3.18 -3.93
N PHE A 42 7.26 -2.18 -3.78
CA PHE A 42 6.97 -1.18 -4.80
C PHE A 42 7.66 0.13 -4.44
N ASN A 43 8.38 0.73 -5.38
CA ASN A 43 9.17 1.93 -5.13
C ASN A 43 8.50 3.18 -5.72
N ALA A 44 7.68 3.87 -4.90
CA ALA A 44 7.07 5.14 -5.28
C ALA A 44 8.03 6.35 -5.17
N SER A 45 9.23 6.15 -4.61
CA SER A 45 10.31 7.15 -4.58
C SER A 45 11.24 7.03 -5.80
N ALA A 46 11.06 6.02 -6.65
CA ALA A 46 11.82 5.90 -7.89
C ALA A 46 11.50 7.08 -8.81
N ARG A 47 12.55 7.76 -9.27
CA ARG A 47 12.45 8.89 -10.19
C ARG A 47 12.19 8.39 -11.61
N ASN A 48 11.24 9.01 -12.29
CA ASN A 48 10.95 8.77 -13.70
C ASN A 48 12.01 9.43 -14.59
N THR A 49 11.86 9.30 -15.92
CA THR A 49 12.76 9.92 -16.91
C THR A 49 12.77 11.45 -16.85
N ALA A 50 11.73 12.07 -16.27
CA ALA A 50 11.66 13.50 -16.02
C ALA A 50 12.31 13.91 -14.69
N GLY A 51 12.85 12.97 -13.91
CA GLY A 51 13.56 13.23 -12.66
C GLY A 51 12.67 13.37 -11.42
N HIS A 52 11.37 13.10 -11.54
CA HIS A 52 10.41 13.20 -10.43
C HIS A 52 9.94 11.85 -9.94
N SER A 53 9.60 11.75 -8.65
CA SER A 53 8.98 10.55 -8.07
C SER A 53 7.46 10.71 -7.88
N LEU A 54 6.75 9.60 -7.69
CA LEU A 54 5.32 9.64 -7.36
C LEU A 54 5.11 10.31 -6.00
N ASN A 55 5.97 10.01 -5.02
CA ASN A 55 5.87 10.58 -3.67
C ASN A 55 6.01 12.10 -3.65
N GLU A 56 6.75 12.71 -4.58
CA GLU A 56 6.84 14.17 -4.71
C GLU A 56 5.51 14.82 -5.15
N HIS A 57 4.60 14.04 -5.74
CA HIS A 57 3.29 14.50 -6.21
C HIS A 57 2.14 14.11 -5.29
N LEU A 58 2.38 13.25 -4.30
CA LEU A 58 1.36 12.79 -3.36
C LEU A 58 1.40 13.61 -2.07
N MET A 59 0.23 13.98 -1.57
CA MET A 59 0.10 14.58 -0.25
C MET A 59 0.17 13.49 0.82
N THR A 60 1.27 13.43 1.58
CA THR A 60 1.47 12.44 2.66
C THR A 60 0.38 12.47 3.74
N GLY A 61 -0.19 13.64 4.01
CA GLY A 61 -1.11 13.85 5.12
C GLY A 61 -0.41 13.93 6.49
N PRO A 62 -1.12 14.36 7.54
CA PRO A 62 -0.56 14.48 8.89
C PRO A 62 -0.29 13.11 9.53
N ASN A 63 0.65 13.05 10.47
CA ASN A 63 0.85 11.86 11.28
C ASN A 63 -0.31 11.68 12.28
N LEU A 64 -1.08 10.61 12.11
CA LEU A 64 -2.22 10.29 12.97
C LEU A 64 -1.89 9.34 14.13
N LEU A 65 -0.66 8.81 14.19
CA LEU A 65 -0.25 7.88 15.22
C LEU A 65 0.01 8.63 16.53
N PRO A 66 -0.53 8.16 17.66
CA PRO A 66 -0.17 8.70 18.96
C PRO A 66 1.31 8.44 19.25
N GLN A 67 1.93 9.28 20.09
CA GLN A 67 3.29 9.02 20.54
C GLN A 67 3.31 7.73 21.36
N LEU A 68 4.25 6.84 21.06
CA LEU A 68 4.36 5.54 21.73
C LEU A 68 4.47 5.68 23.25
N ILE A 69 5.21 6.69 23.73
CA ILE A 69 5.35 6.94 25.17
C ILE A 69 4.01 7.26 25.84
N LEU A 70 3.12 7.99 25.17
CA LEU A 70 1.80 8.32 25.69
C LEU A 70 0.89 7.09 25.71
N VAL A 71 0.97 6.22 24.69
CA VAL A 71 0.25 4.95 24.67
C VAL A 71 0.68 4.08 25.86
N LEU A 72 1.99 3.93 26.06
CA LEU A 72 2.55 3.13 27.17
C LEU A 72 2.22 3.72 28.54
N ALA A 73 2.26 5.04 28.70
CA ALA A 73 1.86 5.72 29.94
C ALA A 73 0.38 5.48 30.24
N HIS A 74 -0.50 5.59 29.24
CA HIS A 74 -1.93 5.35 29.41
C HIS A 74 -2.22 3.90 29.77
N TRP A 75 -1.53 2.93 29.17
CA TRP A 75 -1.68 1.51 29.53
C TRP A 75 -1.35 1.23 31.00
N ARG A 76 -0.38 1.94 31.59
CA ARG A 76 -0.03 1.78 33.02
C ARG A 76 -1.12 2.28 33.97
N CYS A 77 -2.08 3.07 33.50
CA CYS A 77 -3.20 3.51 34.30
C CYS A 77 -4.29 2.44 34.46
N TYR A 78 -4.21 1.32 33.74
CA TYR A 78 -5.21 0.25 33.77
C TYR A 78 -4.55 -1.09 34.12
N PRO A 79 -5.25 -1.99 34.85
CA PRO A 79 -4.72 -3.29 35.22
C PRO A 79 -4.58 -4.26 34.03
N VAL A 80 -5.27 -4.00 32.92
CA VAL A 80 -5.31 -4.85 31.73
C VAL A 80 -5.24 -4.00 30.47
N ALA A 81 -4.47 -4.45 29.48
CA ALA A 81 -4.38 -3.83 28.15
C ALA A 81 -4.71 -4.86 27.06
N PHE A 82 -5.50 -4.44 26.06
CA PHE A 82 -5.80 -5.24 24.88
C PHE A 82 -4.90 -4.83 23.71
N VAL A 83 -4.39 -5.82 22.99
CA VAL A 83 -3.53 -5.63 21.82
C VAL A 83 -4.05 -6.51 20.69
N ALA A 84 -4.12 -5.94 19.49
CA ALA A 84 -4.48 -6.64 18.27
C ALA A 84 -3.57 -6.20 17.13
N ASP A 85 -3.25 -7.15 16.23
CA ASP A 85 -2.55 -6.88 14.98
C ASP A 85 -3.53 -6.94 13.81
N VAL A 86 -3.59 -5.88 13.00
CA VAL A 86 -4.35 -5.88 11.76
C VAL A 86 -3.46 -6.38 10.64
N SER A 87 -3.49 -7.69 10.42
CA SER A 87 -2.69 -8.35 9.40
C SER A 87 -2.92 -7.74 8.01
N LYS A 88 -1.82 -7.28 7.39
CA LYS A 88 -1.83 -6.64 6.06
C LYS A 88 -2.76 -5.42 5.97
N MET A 89 -2.83 -4.62 7.04
CA MET A 89 -3.69 -3.43 7.17
C MET A 89 -3.81 -2.57 5.91
N TYR A 90 -2.70 -2.20 5.26
CA TYR A 90 -2.76 -1.32 4.08
C TYR A 90 -3.48 -1.98 2.90
N LEU A 91 -3.31 -3.29 2.73
CA LEU A 91 -3.97 -4.05 1.66
C LEU A 91 -5.47 -4.28 1.93
N GLN A 92 -5.99 -3.85 3.07
CA GLN A 92 -7.44 -3.85 3.37
C GLN A 92 -8.12 -2.55 2.93
N VAL A 93 -7.36 -1.51 2.59
CA VAL A 93 -7.90 -0.19 2.21
C VAL A 93 -7.90 -0.07 0.70
N ARG A 94 -9.09 0.00 0.10
CA ARG A 94 -9.25 0.19 -1.35
C ARG A 94 -8.97 1.62 -1.75
N ILE A 95 -8.30 1.79 -2.88
CA ILE A 95 -8.07 3.08 -3.53
C ILE A 95 -9.20 3.33 -4.54
N HIS A 96 -9.56 4.60 -4.73
CA HIS A 96 -10.56 4.99 -5.71
C HIS A 96 -10.14 4.56 -7.13
N PRO A 97 -11.06 4.03 -7.97
CA PRO A 97 -10.72 3.53 -9.31
C PRO A 97 -9.97 4.52 -10.20
N ASP A 98 -10.28 5.82 -10.07
CA ASP A 98 -9.65 6.88 -10.86
C ASP A 98 -8.14 7.04 -10.57
N ASP A 99 -7.70 6.62 -9.39
CA ASP A 99 -6.32 6.72 -8.94
C ASP A 99 -5.50 5.46 -9.21
N TRP A 100 -6.14 4.35 -9.63
CA TRP A 100 -5.44 3.08 -9.89
C TRP A 100 -4.32 3.22 -10.92
N LYS A 101 -4.49 4.11 -11.90
CA LYS A 101 -3.47 4.37 -12.94
C LYS A 101 -2.13 4.84 -12.36
N PHE A 102 -2.12 5.45 -11.18
CA PHE A 102 -0.90 5.91 -10.50
C PHE A 102 -0.17 4.80 -9.72
N GLN A 103 -0.77 3.61 -9.63
CA GLN A 103 -0.17 2.43 -9.00
C GLN A 103 -0.06 1.27 -10.01
N SER A 104 0.40 1.58 -11.24
CA SER A 104 0.56 0.59 -12.30
C SER A 104 1.85 -0.22 -12.11
N ILE A 105 1.85 -1.49 -12.53
CA ILE A 105 3.04 -2.37 -12.50
C ILE A 105 3.09 -3.21 -13.78
N LEU A 106 4.30 -3.63 -14.14
CA LEU A 106 4.56 -4.54 -15.24
C LEU A 106 4.87 -5.93 -14.68
N TRP A 107 4.13 -6.96 -15.06
CA TRP A 107 4.34 -8.30 -14.51
C TRP A 107 4.32 -9.37 -15.59
N ARG A 108 5.13 -10.42 -15.38
CA ARG A 108 5.10 -11.69 -16.11
C ARG A 108 5.57 -12.80 -15.20
N ASP A 109 5.00 -13.98 -15.35
CA ASP A 109 5.37 -15.20 -14.63
C ASP A 109 6.50 -15.98 -15.32
N ASP A 110 6.67 -15.82 -16.63
CA ASP A 110 7.70 -16.47 -17.43
C ASP A 110 8.46 -15.42 -18.27
N PRO A 111 9.81 -15.38 -18.25
CA PRO A 111 10.60 -14.53 -19.14
C PRO A 111 10.30 -14.65 -20.63
N LYS A 112 9.77 -15.80 -21.09
CA LYS A 112 9.38 -16.05 -22.48
C LYS A 112 8.01 -15.46 -22.84
N LYS A 113 7.16 -15.19 -21.84
CA LYS A 113 5.84 -14.59 -22.06
C LYS A 113 5.96 -13.08 -22.21
N LYS A 114 4.97 -12.52 -22.90
CA LYS A 114 4.81 -11.07 -23.00
C LYS A 114 4.57 -10.47 -21.61
N ILE A 115 5.10 -9.28 -21.38
CA ILE A 115 4.84 -8.50 -20.16
C ILE A 115 3.39 -8.00 -20.20
N ASP A 116 2.68 -8.21 -19.11
CA ASP A 116 1.32 -7.72 -18.89
C ASP A 116 1.32 -6.48 -17.98
N ASN A 117 0.31 -5.63 -18.14
CA ASN A 117 0.09 -4.48 -17.28
C ASN A 117 -0.92 -4.83 -16.17
N TYR A 118 -0.62 -4.40 -14.95
CA TYR A 118 -1.52 -4.50 -13.81
C TYR A 118 -1.62 -3.16 -13.09
N VAL A 119 -2.71 -2.96 -12.35
CA VAL A 119 -2.87 -1.86 -11.40
C VAL A 119 -3.12 -2.41 -10.00
N LEU A 120 -2.55 -1.76 -8.98
CA LEU A 120 -2.82 -2.07 -7.59
C LEU A 120 -4.08 -1.33 -7.14
N THR A 121 -5.02 -2.06 -6.54
CA THR A 121 -6.37 -1.55 -6.21
C THR A 121 -6.49 -1.11 -4.75
N THR A 122 -5.46 -1.34 -3.94
CA THR A 122 -5.41 -1.03 -2.51
C THR A 122 -4.25 -0.08 -2.20
N VAL A 123 -4.21 0.45 -0.98
CA VAL A 123 -3.08 1.26 -0.49
C VAL A 123 -1.80 0.43 -0.60
N THR A 124 -0.84 0.92 -1.39
CA THR A 124 0.43 0.23 -1.64
C THR A 124 1.52 0.79 -0.74
N PHE A 125 2.21 -0.11 -0.01
CA PHE A 125 3.40 0.22 0.77
C PHE A 125 4.44 0.97 -0.09
N GLY A 126 5.09 1.98 0.52
CA GLY A 126 6.12 2.78 -0.15
C GLY A 126 5.60 4.09 -0.73
N SER A 127 4.28 4.28 -0.81
CA SER A 127 3.70 5.60 -1.11
C SER A 127 3.62 6.47 0.15
N GLY A 128 3.93 7.77 0.01
CA GLY A 128 3.86 8.78 1.08
C GLY A 128 2.57 8.72 1.90
N PRO A 129 1.38 8.77 1.29
CA PRO A 129 0.11 8.80 2.03
C PRO A 129 -0.31 7.47 2.67
N SER A 130 0.42 6.37 2.46
CA SER A 130 0.01 5.03 2.90
C SER A 130 -0.37 4.97 4.37
N ALA A 131 0.49 5.53 5.23
CA ALA A 131 0.29 5.50 6.67
C ALA A 131 -0.92 6.35 7.07
N PHE A 132 -1.06 7.55 6.50
CA PHE A 132 -2.20 8.43 6.77
C PHE A 132 -3.51 7.77 6.36
N LEU A 133 -3.61 7.30 5.12
CA LEU A 133 -4.83 6.69 4.57
C LEU A 133 -5.29 5.54 5.44
N ALA A 134 -4.40 4.60 5.75
CA ALA A 134 -4.78 3.43 6.53
C ALA A 134 -5.18 3.77 7.97
N ASN A 135 -4.47 4.69 8.64
CA ASN A 135 -4.84 5.12 9.99
C ASN A 135 -6.13 5.94 10.00
N ARG A 136 -6.35 6.80 9.01
CA ARG A 136 -7.57 7.60 8.88
C ARG A 136 -8.79 6.72 8.64
N THR A 137 -8.65 5.70 7.79
CA THR A 137 -9.68 4.68 7.56
C THR A 137 -10.00 3.92 8.84
N LEU A 138 -8.98 3.44 9.57
CA LEU A 138 -9.21 2.72 10.83
C LEU A 138 -9.91 3.59 11.88
N LYS A 139 -9.51 4.86 12.01
CA LYS A 139 -10.18 5.82 12.90
C LYS A 139 -11.62 6.09 12.48
N GLN A 140 -11.89 6.21 11.18
CA GLN A 140 -13.27 6.40 10.69
C GLN A 140 -14.12 5.18 10.99
N LEU A 141 -13.60 3.98 10.72
CA LEU A 141 -14.30 2.73 10.97
C LEU A 141 -14.70 2.58 12.44
N ALA A 142 -13.82 2.97 13.37
CA ALA A 142 -14.13 2.97 14.79
C ALA A 142 -15.25 3.95 15.19
N ILE A 143 -15.40 5.06 14.47
CA ILE A 143 -16.51 6.01 14.68
C ILE A 143 -17.80 5.44 14.08
N ASP A 144 -17.73 4.93 12.85
CA ASP A 144 -18.91 4.47 12.11
C ASP A 144 -19.53 3.19 12.71
N GLU A 145 -18.70 2.31 13.26
CA GLU A 145 -19.11 0.98 13.74
C GLU A 145 -19.00 0.83 15.27
N GLY A 146 -18.52 1.86 15.99
CA GLY A 146 -18.23 1.77 17.43
C GLY A 146 -19.46 1.79 18.34
N GLU A 147 -20.62 2.21 17.85
CA GLU A 147 -21.89 2.26 18.59
C GLU A 147 -22.79 1.04 18.37
N LYS A 148 -22.35 0.07 17.56
CA LYS A 148 -23.08 -1.18 17.30
C LYS A 148 -22.72 -2.26 18.31
#